data_AF-A0A960ML55-F1
#
_entry.id   AF-A0A960ML55-F1
#
_cell.length_a   1.000
_cell.length_b   1.000
_cell.length_c   1.000
_cell.angle_alpha   90.00
_cell.angle_beta   90.00
_cell.angle_gamma   90.00
#
_symmetry.space_group_name_H-M   'P 1'
#
loop_
_entity.id
_entity.type
_entity.pdbx_description
1 polymer ?
#
loop_
_entity_poly.entity_id
_entity_poly.type
_entity_poly.pdbx_seq_one_letter_code
_entity_poly.pdbx_strand_id
1 'polypeptide(L)' 'MKKRIQDLKQSFLCELKTAQKTKELEELRVKYLGKKSPIQALMQDLRSCAPEERPEMGKLINTLKQE' A
#
# COMPACT_ATOMS: atom_id res chain seq x y z
N MET A 1 10.51 -5.74 5.88
CA MET A 1 9.43 -5.03 5.14
C MET A 1 8.01 -5.30 5.63
N LYS A 2 7.70 -6.45 6.27
CA LYS A 2 6.32 -6.79 6.72
C LYS A 2 5.65 -5.71 7.55
N LYS A 3 6.38 -5.17 8.54
CA LYS A 3 5.90 -4.05 9.37
C LYS A 3 5.47 -2.83 8.55
N ARG A 4 6.26 -2.41 7.55
CA ARG A 4 5.92 -1.25 6.71
C ARG A 4 4.62 -1.45 5.93
N ILE A 5 4.41 -2.64 5.36
CA ILE A 5 3.18 -2.96 4.62
C ILE A 5 1.97 -2.96 5.57
N GLN A 6 2.15 -3.53 6.76
CA GLN A 6 1.09 -3.64 7.76
C GLN A 6 0.71 -2.26 8.33
N ASP A 7 1.69 -1.41 8.61
CA ASP A 7 1.51 -0.01 8.97
C ASP A 7 0.73 0.73 7.87
N LEU A 8 1.13 0.55 6.61
CA LEU A 8 0.46 1.19 5.48
C LEU A 8 -1.00 0.77 5.34
N LYS A 9 -1.28 -0.53 5.53
CA LYS A 9 -2.64 -1.07 5.53
C LYS A 9 -3.46 -0.46 6.66
N GLN A 10 -2.86 -0.30 7.83
CA GLN A 10 -3.54 0.24 9.01
C GLN A 10 -3.79 1.74 8.87
N SER A 11 -2.83 2.51 8.37
CA SER A 11 -3.01 3.92 8.02
C SER A 11 -4.08 4.09 6.94
N PHE A 12 -4.05 3.27 5.89
CA PHE A 12 -5.07 3.28 4.84
C PHE A 12 -6.46 3.00 5.41
N LEU A 13 -6.65 1.97 6.22
CA LEU A 13 -7.94 1.66 6.85
C LEU A 13 -8.42 2.76 7.80
N CYS A 14 -7.50 3.41 8.51
CA CYS A 14 -7.83 4.51 9.41
C CYS A 14 -8.27 5.75 8.63
N GLU A 15 -7.49 6.15 7.61
CA GLU A 15 -7.83 7.25 6.71
C GLU A 15 -9.13 6.95 5.95
N LEU A 16 -9.33 5.72 5.47
CA LEU A 16 -10.56 5.27 4.80
C LEU A 16 -11.79 5.38 5.71
N LYS A 17 -11.67 4.99 7.00
CA LYS A 17 -12.75 5.17 7.99
C LYS A 17 -13.05 6.63 8.27
N THR A 18 -12.04 7.49 8.16
CA THR A 18 -12.16 8.92 8.45
C THR A 18 -12.69 9.69 7.24
N ALA A 19 -12.40 9.21 6.03
CA ALA A 19 -12.84 9.77 4.77
C ALA A 19 -14.36 9.66 4.63
N GLN A 20 -15.05 10.77 4.82
CA GLN A 20 -16.51 10.87 4.69
C GLN A 20 -16.92 11.56 3.39
N LYS A 21 -15.98 12.26 2.72
CA LYS A 21 -16.23 12.95 1.46
C LYS A 21 -15.60 12.23 0.29
N THR A 22 -16.26 12.30 -0.86
CA THR A 22 -15.76 11.77 -2.14
C THR A 22 -14.37 12.30 -2.48
N LYS A 23 -14.07 13.58 -2.17
CA LYS A 23 -12.74 14.17 -2.34
C LYS A 23 -11.66 13.47 -1.53
N GLU A 24 -11.93 13.16 -0.26
CA GLU A 24 -10.96 12.48 0.62
C GLU A 24 -10.70 11.05 0.16
N LEU A 25 -11.74 10.34 -0.31
CA LEU A 25 -11.61 9.02 -0.95
C LEU A 25 -10.75 9.07 -2.21
N GLU A 26 -10.91 10.10 -3.04
CA GLU A 26 -10.08 10.31 -4.24
C GLU A 26 -8.62 10.65 -3.88
N GLU A 27 -8.41 11.49 -2.87
CA GLU A 27 -7.07 11.80 -2.34
C GLU A 27 -6.40 10.55 -1.77
N LEU A 28 -7.12 9.75 -0.99
CA LEU A 28 -6.66 8.44 -0.51
C LEU A 28 -6.29 7.52 -1.68
N ARG A 29 -7.16 7.42 -2.67
CA ARG A 29 -6.89 6.61 -3.86
C ARG A 29 -5.63 7.09 -4.58
N VAL A 30 -5.44 8.39 -4.77
CA VAL A 30 -4.24 8.92 -5.43
C VAL A 30 -2.99 8.74 -4.55
N LYS A 31 -3.11 8.93 -3.24
CA LYS A 31 -2.02 8.79 -2.26
C LYS A 31 -1.53 7.34 -2.17
N TYR A 32 -2.44 6.37 -2.17
CA TYR A 32 -2.13 4.95 -1.96
C TYR A 32 -2.04 4.11 -3.25
N LEU A 33 -2.77 4.46 -4.30
CA LEU A 33 -2.74 3.75 -5.59
C LEU A 33 -2.13 4.57 -6.75
N GLY A 34 -1.79 5.84 -6.52
CA GLY A 34 -1.17 6.69 -7.54
C GLY A 34 0.28 6.31 -7.86
N LYS A 35 0.84 6.97 -8.87
CA LYS A 35 2.20 6.69 -9.38
C LYS A 35 3.33 6.97 -8.38
N LYS A 36 3.10 7.85 -7.40
CA LYS A 36 4.03 8.16 -6.29
C LYS A 36 3.58 7.55 -4.98
N SER A 37 2.73 6.53 -5.04
CA SER A 37 2.19 5.92 -3.83
C SER A 37 3.25 5.13 -3.05
N PRO A 38 3.06 4.97 -1.74
CA PRO A 38 3.90 4.08 -0.95
C PRO A 38 3.84 2.64 -1.44
N ILE A 39 2.72 2.23 -2.07
CA ILE A 39 2.58 0.90 -2.70
C ILE A 39 3.57 0.75 -3.87
N GLN A 40 3.69 1.78 -4.72
CA GLN A 40 4.66 1.79 -5.82
C GLN A 40 6.11 1.75 -5.30
N ALA A 41 6.38 2.49 -4.21
CA ALA A 41 7.68 2.47 -3.54
C ALA A 41 8.00 1.09 -2.94
N LEU A 42 7.04 0.45 -2.27
CA LEU A 42 7.16 -0.92 -1.76
C LEU A 42 7.44 -1.92 -2.89
N MET A 43 6.83 -1.76 -4.06
CA MET A 43 7.10 -2.58 -5.24
C MET A 43 8.54 -2.42 -5.75
N GLN A 44 9.11 -1.22 -5.69
CA GLN A 44 10.52 -0.99 -6.02
C GLN A 44 11.45 -1.56 -4.94
N ASP A 45 11.13 -1.35 -3.67
CA ASP A 45 11.86 -1.90 -2.52
C ASP A 45 11.90 -3.44 -2.58
N LEU A 46 10.82 -4.08 -3.08
CA LEU A 46 10.72 -5.52 -3.29
C LEU A 46 11.81 -6.09 -4.19
N ARG A 47 12.27 -5.31 -5.18
CA ARG A 47 13.40 -5.69 -6.04
C ARG A 47 14.71 -5.77 -5.24
N SER A 48 14.84 -5.05 -4.14
CA SER A 48 15.99 -5.08 -3.23
C SER A 48 15.85 -6.10 -2.09
N CYS A 49 14.68 -6.73 -1.92
CA CYS A 49 14.45 -7.70 -0.84
C CYS A 49 15.02 -9.09 -1.14
N ALA A 50 15.24 -9.89 -0.09
CA ALA A 50 15.68 -11.28 -0.21
C ALA A 50 14.70 -12.13 -1.03
N PRO A 51 15.19 -13.05 -1.89
CA PRO A 51 14.36 -13.83 -2.80
C PRO A 51 13.30 -14.68 -2.10
N GLU A 52 13.54 -15.10 -0.85
CA GLU A 52 12.61 -15.90 -0.04
C GLU A 52 11.40 -15.08 0.44
N GLU A 53 11.58 -13.79 0.74
CA GLU A 53 10.47 -12.93 1.20
C GLU A 53 9.76 -12.19 0.07
N ARG A 54 10.37 -12.12 -1.13
CA ARG A 54 9.78 -11.50 -2.34
C ARG A 54 8.38 -12.00 -2.70
N PRO A 55 8.10 -13.33 -2.77
CA PRO A 55 6.78 -13.80 -3.18
C PRO A 55 5.68 -13.41 -2.18
N GLU A 56 5.97 -13.47 -0.88
CA GLU A 56 5.00 -13.11 0.17
C GLU A 56 4.74 -11.60 0.19
N MET A 57 5.81 -10.81 0.08
CA MET A 57 5.74 -9.35 -0.11
C MET A 57 4.94 -8.97 -1.36
N GLY A 58 5.17 -9.66 -2.47
CA GLY A 58 4.54 -9.36 -3.76
C GLY A 58 3.05 -9.65 -3.73
N LYS A 59 2.66 -10.76 -3.07
CA LYS A 59 1.26 -11.06 -2.78
C LYS A 59 0.61 -9.97 -1.93
N LEU A 60 1.23 -9.60 -0.81
CA LEU A 60 0.67 -8.56 0.08
C LEU A 60 0.45 -7.23 -0.64
N ILE A 61 1.41 -6.80 -1.47
CA ILE A 61 1.29 -5.57 -2.25
C ILE A 61 0.20 -5.68 -3.31
N ASN A 62 0.11 -6.80 -4.05
CA ASN A 62 -0.95 -6.99 -5.03
C ASN A 62 -2.33 -7.05 -4.38
N THR A 63 -2.46 -7.71 -3.22
CA THR A 63 -3.70 -7.75 -2.45
C THR A 63 -4.12 -6.34 -2.02
N LEU A 64 -3.19 -5.53 -1.51
CA LEU A 64 -3.44 -4.12 -1.18
C LEU A 64 -3.81 -3.25 -2.40
N LYS A 65 -3.44 -3.67 -3.60
CA LYS A 65 -3.75 -2.97 -4.85
C LYS A 65 -5.10 -3.40 -5.44
N GLN A 66 -5.60 -4.58 -5.05
CA GLN A 66 -6.86 -5.16 -5.52
C GLN A 66 -8.03 -5.02 -4.54
N GLU A 67 -7.77 -4.80 -3.24
CA GLU A 67 -8.77 -4.30 -2.27
C GLU A 67 -9.15 -2.84 -2.57
#